data_AF-A0AAD7TEM2-F1
#
_entry.id   AF-A0AAD7TEM2-F1
#
_cell.length_a   1.000
_cell.length_b   1.000
_cell.length_c   1.000
_cell.angle_alpha   90.00
_cell.angle_beta   90.00
_cell.angle_gamma   90.00
#
_symmetry.space_group_name_H-M   'P 1'
#
loop_
_entity.id
_entity.type
_entity.pdbx_description
1 polymer ?
#
loop_
_entity_poly.entity_id
_entity_poly.type
_entity_poly.pdbx_seq_one_letter_code
_entity_poly.pdbx_strand_id
1 'polypeptide(L)'
;MQIQEIHKWQKDHGAHNTVPVERACAERMIRLGEIEMEIKQMIQDRLKKVEEIKQTLELGKSSTQREIDDCMQVFTSLVHMIERSQAEVIEVIKEKQKATEKQAKGFIEVQEQEITDLMKRIAELQQLTQTEDHVHVLQSFPSMCTIPQTKDLSDVTVHTDPCLGTVRTALSKLVEFITEEENRFSSKDLGRMQQYSADVTIDDNTVHPELILSMDRKQLGHGNIRYDRPKNPKRFDFIIASLGMHRLGSGRHYWEISFGTMMRFLPKLLMIALLVFPTTISIKGPFVAAQDATEDEEVAEDVIAEDEDDEAEVEDDENTELTEEKEEEEEEDASSGEAKASPHADTTILFVKGEDFPANDIVKFLLGFTNKGSEEFVVESLDASFRYPQDFQFYIQNFTALQLGTAVGSQRQATFEYSFIPAEPMGGRPFGLVINLNYKDGNGNVFQDAVFNQTVTVTEREDGLDGETIFMYVFLSGLGLLVVVGLHQLLESRKRRRPTAKVEMGTSSHNDVDMSWIPQETLNQIMQSRRDKASPRRSPRKRAQKRSAGSDE
;
A
#
# COMPACT_ATOMS: atom_id res chain seq x y z
N MET A 1 -40.93 91.33 -14.39
CA MET A 1 -41.32 90.32 -13.38
C MET A 1 -40.43 89.08 -13.42
N GLN A 2 -40.13 88.47 -14.58
CA GLN A 2 -39.33 87.23 -14.65
C GLN A 2 -37.89 87.32 -14.09
N ILE A 3 -37.21 88.48 -14.18
CA ILE A 3 -35.84 88.63 -13.66
C ILE A 3 -35.79 88.68 -12.12
N GLN A 4 -36.85 89.15 -11.47
CA GLN A 4 -36.92 89.22 -10.00
C GLN A 4 -37.25 87.87 -9.35
N GLU A 5 -37.95 86.97 -10.04
CA GLU A 5 -38.21 85.60 -9.53
C GLU A 5 -36.98 84.70 -9.63
N ILE A 6 -36.15 84.87 -10.68
CA ILE A 6 -34.87 84.14 -10.83
C ILE A 6 -33.91 84.50 -9.69
N HIS A 7 -33.84 85.78 -9.32
CA HIS A 7 -33.02 86.24 -8.19
C HIS A 7 -33.51 85.74 -6.82
N LYS A 8 -34.80 85.40 -6.68
CA LYS A 8 -35.38 84.83 -5.45
C LYS A 8 -35.02 83.35 -5.31
N TRP A 9 -35.17 82.56 -6.38
CA TRP A 9 -34.78 81.14 -6.40
C TRP A 9 -33.29 80.89 -6.15
N GLN A 10 -32.41 81.77 -6.64
CA GLN A 10 -30.97 81.65 -6.45
C GLN A 10 -30.53 81.96 -5.01
N LYS A 11 -31.34 82.72 -4.25
CA LYS A 11 -31.04 83.11 -2.87
C LYS A 11 -31.49 82.04 -1.86
N ASP A 12 -32.56 81.31 -2.15
CA ASP A 12 -33.13 80.28 -1.27
C ASP A 12 -32.41 78.91 -1.38
N HIS A 13 -31.59 78.69 -2.43
CA HIS A 13 -30.80 77.46 -2.62
C HIS A 13 -29.26 77.67 -2.70
N GLY A 14 -28.77 78.85 -2.32
CA GLY A 14 -27.34 79.23 -2.42
C GLY A 14 -26.37 78.47 -1.51
N ALA A 15 -26.84 77.55 -0.68
CA ALA A 15 -26.01 76.68 0.17
C ALA A 15 -25.57 75.38 -0.52
N HIS A 16 -26.12 75.04 -1.68
CA HIS A 16 -25.72 73.85 -2.44
C HIS A 16 -24.69 74.24 -3.50
N ASN A 17 -23.51 73.62 -3.43
CA ASN A 17 -22.46 73.76 -4.43
C ASN A 17 -22.97 73.16 -5.75
N THR A 18 -23.52 74.01 -6.62
CA THR A 18 -24.09 73.62 -7.91
C THR A 18 -23.06 73.86 -9.01
N VAL A 19 -22.76 72.82 -9.78
CA VAL A 19 -21.81 72.87 -10.89
C VAL A 19 -22.60 72.88 -12.21
N PRO A 20 -22.27 73.73 -13.18
CA PRO A 20 -22.88 73.70 -14.51
C PRO A 20 -22.75 72.32 -15.15
N VAL A 21 -23.83 71.84 -15.78
CA VAL A 21 -23.92 70.48 -16.34
C VAL A 21 -22.81 70.24 -17.38
N GLU A 22 -22.48 71.26 -18.17
CA GLU A 22 -21.44 71.19 -19.20
C GLU A 22 -20.05 70.98 -18.59
N ARG A 23 -19.77 71.64 -17.46
CA ARG A 23 -18.50 71.50 -16.74
C ARG A 23 -18.40 70.14 -16.06
N ALA A 24 -19.48 69.68 -15.42
CA ALA A 24 -19.54 68.35 -14.82
C ALA A 24 -19.43 67.24 -15.88
N CYS A 25 -20.02 67.43 -17.06
CA CYS A 25 -19.91 66.52 -18.20
C CYS A 25 -18.47 66.47 -18.74
N ALA A 26 -17.84 67.63 -18.95
CA ALA A 26 -16.45 67.70 -19.42
C ALA A 26 -15.46 67.05 -18.44
N GLU A 27 -15.61 67.28 -17.13
CA GLU A 27 -14.77 66.63 -16.11
C GLU A 27 -14.95 65.10 -16.09
N ARG A 28 -16.20 64.62 -16.20
CA ARG A 28 -16.48 63.18 -16.29
C ARG A 28 -15.93 62.56 -17.57
N MET A 29 -15.94 63.29 -18.69
CA MET A 29 -15.39 62.82 -19.96
C MET A 29 -13.87 62.63 -19.90
N ILE A 30 -13.15 63.54 -19.22
CA ILE A 30 -11.71 63.41 -18.98
C ILE A 30 -11.42 62.17 -18.13
N ARG A 31 -12.17 61.97 -17.03
CA ARG A 31 -12.04 60.77 -16.18
C ARG A 31 -12.33 59.47 -16.94
N LEU A 32 -13.33 59.47 -17.81
CA LEU A 32 -13.61 58.31 -18.66
C LEU A 32 -12.43 58.01 -19.60
N GLY A 33 -11.79 59.04 -20.17
CA GLY A 33 -10.57 58.88 -20.97
C GLY A 33 -9.40 58.31 -20.17
N GLU A 34 -9.21 58.72 -18.92
CA GLU A 34 -8.18 58.17 -18.02
C GLU A 34 -8.43 56.69 -17.71
N ILE A 35 -9.68 56.35 -17.35
CA ILE A 35 -10.08 54.95 -17.10
C ILE A 35 -9.94 54.11 -18.37
N GLU A 36 -10.29 54.64 -19.54
CA GLU A 36 -10.13 53.95 -20.83
C GLU A 36 -8.64 53.64 -21.10
N MET A 37 -7.74 54.58 -20.83
CA MET A 37 -6.29 54.33 -20.96
C MET A 37 -5.79 53.29 -19.96
N GLU A 38 -6.23 53.34 -18.69
CA GLU A 38 -5.87 52.36 -17.67
C GLU A 38 -6.34 50.94 -18.05
N ILE A 39 -7.59 50.81 -18.52
CA ILE A 39 -8.12 49.53 -19.01
C ILE A 39 -7.32 49.02 -20.21
N LYS A 40 -6.98 49.89 -21.18
CA LYS A 40 -6.13 49.50 -22.32
C LYS A 40 -4.76 49.01 -21.87
N GLN A 41 -4.14 49.66 -20.88
CA GLN A 41 -2.86 49.22 -20.33
C GLN A 41 -2.99 47.87 -19.63
N MET A 42 -4.01 47.68 -18.78
CA MET A 42 -4.26 46.40 -18.12
C MET A 42 -4.49 45.28 -19.14
N ILE A 43 -5.23 45.54 -20.23
CA ILE A 43 -5.41 44.55 -21.30
C ILE A 43 -4.07 44.18 -21.92
N GLN A 44 -3.20 45.14 -22.23
CA GLN A 44 -1.87 44.87 -22.77
C GLN A 44 -1.00 44.05 -21.80
N ASP A 45 -1.00 44.40 -20.51
CA ASP A 45 -0.26 43.68 -19.48
C ASP A 45 -0.76 42.25 -19.32
N ARG A 46 -2.08 42.04 -19.37
CA ARG A 46 -2.69 40.70 -19.31
C ARG A 46 -2.39 39.88 -20.56
N LEU A 47 -2.41 40.48 -21.75
CA LEU A 47 -2.01 39.81 -23.00
C LEU A 47 -0.55 39.38 -22.94
N LYS A 48 0.36 40.25 -22.48
CA LYS A 48 1.76 39.89 -22.26
C LYS A 48 1.88 38.74 -21.25
N LYS A 49 1.11 38.78 -20.16
CA LYS A 49 1.16 37.72 -19.15
C LYS A 49 0.67 36.38 -19.67
N VAL A 50 -0.38 36.37 -20.49
CA VAL A 50 -0.86 35.15 -21.17
C VAL A 50 0.22 34.57 -22.06
N GLU A 51 0.95 35.40 -22.79
CA GLU A 51 2.05 34.93 -23.66
C GLU A 51 3.22 34.35 -22.86
N GLU A 52 3.62 35.01 -21.76
CA GLU A 52 4.61 34.45 -20.82
C GLU A 52 4.17 33.09 -20.29
N ILE A 53 2.90 32.95 -19.89
CA ILE A 53 2.35 31.69 -19.38
C ILE A 53 2.39 30.60 -20.46
N LYS A 54 1.98 30.91 -21.70
CA LYS A 54 2.06 29.98 -22.82
C LYS A 54 3.49 29.49 -23.06
N GLN A 55 4.47 30.39 -23.05
CA GLN A 55 5.88 30.02 -23.22
C GLN A 55 6.36 29.11 -22.08
N THR A 56 6.02 29.43 -20.82
CA THR A 56 6.38 28.55 -19.69
C THR A 56 5.70 27.17 -19.77
N LEU A 57 4.48 27.11 -20.30
CA LEU A 57 3.76 25.85 -20.51
C LEU A 57 4.45 24.99 -21.58
N GLU A 58 4.84 25.57 -22.72
CA GLU A 58 5.55 24.84 -23.78
C GLU A 58 6.94 24.39 -23.36
N LEU A 59 7.65 25.20 -22.56
CA LEU A 59 8.90 24.78 -21.92
C LEU A 59 8.66 23.61 -20.95
N GLY A 60 7.57 23.66 -20.17
CA GLY A 60 7.15 22.59 -19.29
C GLY A 60 6.90 21.28 -20.05
N LYS A 61 6.09 21.31 -21.11
CA LYS A 61 5.82 20.16 -21.98
C LYS A 61 7.11 19.57 -22.57
N SER A 62 7.99 20.43 -23.11
CA SER A 62 9.27 20.00 -23.68
C SER A 62 10.19 19.38 -22.62
N SER A 63 10.16 19.89 -21.38
CA SER A 63 10.91 19.32 -20.26
C SER A 63 10.37 17.95 -19.88
N THR A 64 9.05 17.81 -19.74
CA THR A 64 8.41 16.53 -19.42
C THR A 64 8.70 15.48 -20.49
N GLN A 65 8.62 15.85 -21.78
CA GLN A 65 8.96 14.94 -22.87
C GLN A 65 10.42 14.48 -22.79
N ARG A 66 11.35 15.40 -22.50
CA ARG A 66 12.76 15.04 -22.31
C ARG A 66 12.96 14.09 -21.13
N GLU A 67 12.23 14.28 -20.03
CA GLU A 67 12.27 13.38 -18.87
C GLU A 67 11.72 11.99 -19.21
N ILE A 68 10.68 11.89 -20.05
CA ILE A 68 10.18 10.62 -20.59
C ILE A 68 11.24 9.95 -21.47
N ASP A 69 11.87 10.70 -22.38
CA ASP A 69 12.89 10.15 -23.29
C ASP A 69 14.13 9.65 -22.53
N ASP A 70 14.62 10.42 -21.54
CA ASP A 70 15.71 10.01 -20.64
C ASP A 70 15.34 8.72 -19.87
N CYS A 71 14.10 8.63 -19.38
CA CYS A 71 13.59 7.46 -18.66
C CYS A 71 13.53 6.23 -19.58
N MET A 72 12.98 6.39 -20.79
CA MET A 72 12.94 5.32 -21.79
C MET A 72 14.33 4.83 -22.15
N GLN A 73 15.30 5.74 -22.33
CA GLN A 73 16.69 5.37 -22.65
C GLN A 73 17.32 4.49 -21.57
N VAL A 74 17.08 4.78 -20.28
CA VAL A 74 17.56 3.96 -19.16
C VAL A 74 16.96 2.56 -19.22
N PHE A 75 15.64 2.46 -19.39
CA PHE A 75 14.97 1.16 -19.47
C PHE A 75 15.43 0.34 -20.68
N THR A 76 15.57 0.96 -21.85
CA THR A 76 16.12 0.30 -23.04
C THR A 76 17.54 -0.22 -22.80
N SER A 77 18.39 0.58 -22.13
CA SER A 77 19.75 0.16 -21.78
C SER A 77 19.75 -1.03 -20.81
N LEU A 78 18.86 -1.04 -19.82
CA LEU A 78 18.71 -2.13 -18.86
C LEU A 78 18.26 -3.43 -19.55
N VAL A 79 17.27 -3.36 -20.45
CA VAL A 79 16.80 -4.52 -21.23
C VAL A 79 17.95 -5.09 -22.06
N HIS A 80 18.67 -4.25 -22.81
CA HIS A 80 19.82 -4.71 -23.60
C HIS A 80 20.93 -5.35 -22.76
N MET A 81 21.17 -4.82 -21.55
CA MET A 81 22.13 -5.42 -20.62
C MET A 81 21.67 -6.79 -20.11
N ILE A 82 20.38 -6.96 -19.79
CA ILE A 82 19.80 -8.24 -19.39
C ILE A 82 19.92 -9.26 -20.52
N GLU A 83 19.50 -8.89 -21.73
CA GLU A 83 19.58 -9.75 -22.92
C GLU A 83 21.02 -10.20 -23.20
N ARG A 84 21.97 -9.25 -23.15
CA ARG A 84 23.40 -9.53 -23.33
C ARG A 84 23.92 -10.47 -22.24
N SER A 85 23.60 -10.20 -20.98
CA SER A 85 24.01 -11.03 -19.84
C SER A 85 23.43 -12.44 -19.92
N GLN A 86 22.19 -12.57 -20.38
CA GLN A 86 21.55 -13.87 -20.59
C GLN A 86 22.27 -14.66 -21.69
N ALA A 87 22.57 -14.02 -22.82
CA ALA A 87 23.30 -14.64 -23.92
C ALA A 87 24.70 -15.13 -23.49
N GLU A 88 25.45 -14.29 -22.76
CA GLU A 88 26.78 -14.62 -22.24
C GLU A 88 26.74 -15.83 -21.30
N VAL A 89 25.77 -15.87 -20.37
CA VAL A 89 25.62 -17.01 -19.45
C VAL A 89 25.29 -18.30 -20.21
N ILE A 90 24.37 -18.25 -21.18
CA ILE A 90 24.00 -19.41 -21.99
C ILE A 90 25.19 -19.92 -22.81
N GLU A 91 25.97 -19.02 -23.40
CA GLU A 91 27.16 -19.37 -24.16
C GLU A 91 28.20 -20.09 -23.29
N VAL A 92 28.53 -19.54 -22.12
CA VAL A 92 29.47 -20.16 -21.17
C VAL A 92 28.99 -21.53 -20.70
N ILE A 93 27.68 -21.69 -20.46
CA ILE A 93 27.09 -22.99 -20.09
C ILE A 93 27.29 -24.00 -21.23
N LYS A 94 26.98 -23.62 -22.47
CA LYS A 94 27.12 -24.49 -23.65
C LYS A 94 28.58 -24.89 -23.88
N GLU A 95 29.52 -23.97 -23.73
CA GLU A 95 30.95 -24.28 -23.88
C GLU A 95 31.45 -25.26 -22.81
N LYS A 96 31.07 -25.04 -21.54
CA LYS A 96 31.41 -25.97 -20.45
C LYS A 96 30.81 -27.36 -20.67
N GLN A 97 29.57 -27.43 -21.13
CA GLN A 97 28.92 -28.70 -21.48
C GLN A 97 29.70 -29.41 -22.60
N LYS A 98 30.05 -28.71 -23.67
CA LYS A 98 30.81 -29.26 -24.80
C LYS A 98 32.20 -29.75 -24.40
N ALA A 99 32.88 -29.04 -23.51
CA ALA A 99 34.18 -29.45 -22.98
C ALA A 99 34.07 -30.73 -22.15
N THR A 100 33.06 -30.82 -21.28
CA THR A 100 32.79 -32.00 -20.46
C THR A 100 32.41 -33.21 -21.32
N GLU A 101 31.58 -33.00 -22.35
CA GLU A 101 31.20 -34.04 -23.32
C GLU A 101 32.42 -34.55 -24.10
N LYS A 102 33.29 -33.65 -24.56
CA LYS A 102 34.55 -34.02 -25.24
C LYS A 102 35.45 -34.86 -24.33
N GLN A 103 35.56 -34.48 -23.06
CA GLN A 103 36.34 -35.22 -22.08
C GLN A 103 35.75 -36.61 -21.83
N ALA A 104 34.43 -36.71 -21.66
CA ALA A 104 33.73 -37.98 -21.46
C ALA A 104 33.87 -38.91 -22.67
N LYS A 105 33.72 -38.39 -23.90
CA LYS A 105 33.94 -39.16 -25.14
C LYS A 105 35.35 -39.74 -25.22
N GLY A 106 36.37 -38.94 -24.91
CA GLY A 106 37.76 -39.41 -24.88
C GLY A 106 37.98 -40.53 -23.84
N PHE A 107 37.32 -40.49 -22.69
CA PHE A 107 37.37 -41.57 -21.71
C PHE A 107 36.66 -42.84 -22.19
N ILE A 108 35.50 -42.70 -22.83
CA ILE A 108 34.75 -43.83 -23.41
C ILE A 108 35.58 -44.51 -24.48
N GLU A 109 36.19 -43.77 -25.41
CA GLU A 109 37.05 -44.33 -26.47
C GLU A 109 38.22 -45.14 -25.91
N VAL A 110 38.87 -44.62 -24.85
CA VAL A 110 39.97 -45.35 -24.17
C VAL A 110 39.47 -46.64 -23.53
N GLN A 111 38.29 -46.62 -22.90
CA GLN A 111 37.68 -47.81 -22.29
C GLN A 111 37.22 -48.84 -23.33
N GLU A 112 36.59 -48.40 -24.42
CA GLU A 112 36.17 -49.28 -25.51
C GLU A 112 37.36 -49.97 -26.17
N GLN A 113 38.47 -49.26 -26.36
CA GLN A 113 39.72 -49.84 -26.88
C GLN A 113 40.30 -50.87 -25.90
N GLU A 114 40.34 -50.56 -24.60
CA GLU A 114 40.83 -51.48 -23.56
C GLU A 114 39.98 -52.76 -23.49
N ILE A 115 38.64 -52.65 -23.57
CA ILE A 115 37.72 -53.79 -23.65
C ILE A 115 38.00 -54.63 -24.90
N THR A 116 38.19 -53.98 -26.05
CA THR A 116 38.46 -54.67 -27.33
C THR A 116 39.78 -55.46 -27.27
N ASP A 117 40.82 -54.86 -26.70
CA ASP A 117 42.12 -55.51 -26.52
C ASP A 117 42.02 -56.70 -25.54
N LEU A 118 41.27 -56.56 -24.45
CA LEU A 118 40.98 -57.66 -23.51
C LEU A 118 40.19 -58.79 -24.17
N MET A 119 39.16 -58.48 -24.97
CA MET A 119 38.38 -59.48 -25.71
C MET A 119 39.24 -60.26 -26.71
N LYS A 120 40.10 -59.56 -27.46
CA LYS A 120 41.06 -60.19 -28.37
C LYS A 120 41.99 -61.13 -27.62
N ARG A 121 42.49 -60.71 -26.46
CA ARG A 121 43.40 -61.52 -25.65
C ARG A 121 42.75 -62.81 -25.13
N ILE A 122 41.49 -62.74 -24.72
CA ILE A 122 40.71 -63.91 -24.31
C ILE A 122 40.53 -64.88 -25.50
N ALA A 123 40.22 -64.37 -26.69
CA ALA A 123 40.08 -65.21 -27.88
C ALA A 123 41.39 -65.95 -28.23
N GLU A 124 42.54 -65.27 -28.14
CA GLU A 124 43.87 -65.89 -28.33
C GLU A 124 44.15 -67.00 -27.29
N LEU A 125 43.79 -66.78 -26.02
CA LEU A 125 43.90 -67.79 -24.95
C LEU A 125 43.02 -69.02 -25.23
N GLN A 126 41.78 -68.81 -25.70
CA GLN A 126 40.86 -69.90 -26.05
C GLN A 126 41.39 -70.75 -27.22
N GLN A 127 41.97 -70.12 -28.25
CA GLN A 127 42.60 -70.84 -29.36
C GLN A 127 43.79 -71.70 -28.91
N LEU A 128 44.64 -71.16 -28.04
CA LEU A 128 45.79 -71.90 -27.48
C LEU A 128 45.37 -73.08 -26.58
N THR A 129 44.22 -72.98 -25.93
CA THR A 129 43.68 -74.07 -25.10
C THR A 129 43.11 -75.21 -25.93
N GLN A 130 42.65 -74.93 -27.15
CA GLN A 130 42.10 -75.92 -28.08
C GLN A 130 43.16 -76.56 -29.00
N THR A 131 44.41 -76.11 -28.96
CA THR A 131 45.47 -76.63 -29.82
C THR A 131 46.13 -77.86 -29.21
N GLU A 132 46.29 -78.93 -30.00
CA GLU A 132 46.94 -80.19 -29.58
C GLU A 132 48.48 -80.14 -29.63
N ASP A 133 49.08 -79.05 -30.13
CA ASP A 133 50.54 -78.85 -30.18
C ASP A 133 51.08 -78.29 -28.86
N HIS A 134 51.55 -79.20 -28.00
CA HIS A 134 52.11 -78.86 -26.68
C HIS A 134 53.38 -78.00 -26.73
N VAL A 135 54.14 -78.01 -27.84
CA VAL A 135 55.37 -77.21 -27.96
C VAL A 135 55.02 -75.74 -28.26
N HIS A 136 54.04 -75.50 -29.12
CA HIS A 136 53.52 -74.16 -29.42
C HIS A 136 52.91 -73.50 -28.18
N VAL A 137 52.21 -74.27 -27.34
CA VAL A 137 51.68 -73.79 -26.05
C VAL A 137 52.82 -73.36 -25.11
N LEU A 138 53.87 -74.18 -24.96
CA LEU A 138 55.00 -73.84 -24.08
C LEU A 138 55.82 -72.63 -24.58
N GLN A 139 55.93 -72.43 -25.89
CA GLN A 139 56.62 -71.26 -26.48
C GLN A 139 55.83 -69.96 -26.34
N SER A 140 54.50 -70.03 -26.45
CA SER A 140 53.61 -68.87 -26.33
C SER A 140 53.25 -68.52 -24.88
N PHE A 141 53.33 -69.46 -23.95
CA PHE A 141 52.97 -69.27 -22.53
C PHE A 141 53.60 -68.04 -21.85
N PRO A 142 54.91 -67.74 -22.01
CA PRO A 142 55.56 -66.62 -21.31
C PRO A 142 54.99 -65.25 -21.71
N SER A 143 54.59 -65.08 -22.98
CA SER A 143 53.97 -63.85 -23.47
C SER A 143 52.48 -63.76 -23.09
N MET A 144 51.80 -64.90 -22.89
CA MET A 144 50.40 -64.99 -22.45
C MET A 144 50.15 -64.70 -20.97
N CYS A 145 51.12 -64.95 -20.08
CA CYS A 145 50.98 -64.69 -18.65
C CYS A 145 51.14 -63.22 -18.23
N THR A 146 51.48 -62.33 -19.15
CA THR A 146 51.55 -60.89 -18.89
C THR A 146 50.15 -60.28 -18.92
N ILE A 147 49.65 -59.86 -17.75
CA ILE A 147 48.38 -59.14 -17.63
C ILE A 147 48.57 -57.75 -18.28
N PRO A 148 47.67 -57.31 -19.19
CA PRO A 148 47.70 -55.96 -19.72
C PRO A 148 47.62 -54.95 -18.56
N GLN A 149 48.49 -53.93 -18.55
CA GLN A 149 48.39 -52.87 -17.55
C GLN A 149 47.11 -52.08 -17.79
N THR A 150 46.11 -52.33 -16.95
CA THR A 150 44.91 -51.49 -16.90
C THR A 150 45.24 -50.24 -16.12
N LYS A 151 44.85 -49.07 -16.62
CA LYS A 151 45.01 -47.82 -15.87
C LYS A 151 44.08 -47.86 -14.66
N ASP A 152 44.57 -47.46 -13.49
CA ASP A 152 43.76 -47.37 -12.27
C ASP A 152 42.73 -46.23 -12.44
N LEU A 153 41.45 -46.59 -12.60
CA LEU A 153 40.34 -45.68 -12.96
C LEU A 153 39.63 -45.07 -11.75
N SER A 154 40.14 -45.30 -10.55
CA SER A 154 39.53 -44.91 -9.28
C SER A 154 39.42 -43.39 -9.07
N ASP A 155 40.02 -42.57 -9.96
CA ASP A 155 40.05 -41.10 -9.86
C ASP A 155 39.21 -40.36 -10.93
N VAL A 156 38.47 -41.08 -11.81
CA VAL A 156 37.74 -40.45 -12.93
C VAL A 156 36.27 -40.22 -12.57
N THR A 157 36.01 -39.25 -11.71
CA THR A 157 34.66 -38.67 -11.55
C THR A 157 34.50 -37.49 -12.50
N VAL A 158 33.64 -37.64 -13.53
CA VAL A 158 33.18 -36.50 -14.34
C VAL A 158 32.31 -35.63 -13.44
N HIS A 159 32.91 -34.63 -12.80
CA HIS A 159 32.19 -33.68 -11.97
C HIS A 159 31.30 -32.80 -12.86
N THR A 160 30.00 -33.03 -12.79
CA THR A 160 28.99 -32.09 -13.28
C THR A 160 29.03 -30.86 -12.39
N ASP A 161 29.89 -29.89 -12.68
CA ASP A 161 29.98 -28.68 -11.89
C ASP A 161 28.82 -27.74 -12.31
N PRO A 162 27.81 -27.50 -11.43
CA PRO A 162 26.66 -26.71 -11.82
C PRO A 162 27.09 -25.27 -12.10
N CYS A 163 26.66 -24.72 -13.23
CA CYS A 163 27.01 -23.38 -13.70
C CYS A 163 26.46 -22.22 -12.83
N LEU A 164 26.03 -22.51 -11.61
CA LEU A 164 25.51 -21.58 -10.62
C LEU A 164 26.50 -20.45 -10.32
N GLY A 165 27.80 -20.72 -10.35
CA GLY A 165 28.84 -19.70 -10.19
C GLY A 165 28.82 -18.66 -11.33
N THR A 166 28.59 -19.10 -12.56
CA THR A 166 28.48 -18.23 -13.74
C THR A 166 27.24 -17.34 -13.63
N VAL A 167 26.08 -17.93 -13.27
CA VAL A 167 24.82 -17.20 -13.07
C VAL A 167 24.97 -16.17 -11.95
N ARG A 168 25.56 -16.55 -10.81
CA ARG A 168 25.79 -15.65 -9.68
C ARG A 168 26.68 -14.46 -10.05
N THR A 169 27.71 -14.70 -10.85
CA THR A 169 28.63 -13.64 -11.32
C THR A 169 27.91 -12.66 -12.25
N ALA A 170 27.13 -13.18 -13.20
CA ALA A 170 26.32 -12.35 -14.11
C ALA A 170 25.28 -11.52 -13.36
N LEU A 171 24.56 -12.12 -12.41
CA LEU A 171 23.61 -11.40 -11.56
C LEU A 171 24.27 -10.30 -10.74
N SER A 172 25.49 -10.54 -10.22
CA SER A 172 26.23 -9.53 -9.47
C SER A 172 26.58 -8.31 -10.32
N LYS A 173 27.01 -8.53 -11.57
CA LYS A 173 27.27 -7.44 -12.54
C LYS A 173 26.00 -6.64 -12.86
N LEU A 174 24.85 -7.32 -13.00
CA LEU A 174 23.58 -6.66 -13.26
C LEU A 174 23.13 -5.78 -12.07
N VAL A 175 23.29 -6.29 -10.85
CA VAL A 175 22.98 -5.52 -9.63
C VAL A 175 23.89 -4.30 -9.50
N GLU A 176 25.18 -4.44 -9.80
CA GLU A 176 26.14 -3.32 -9.80
C GLU A 176 25.72 -2.24 -10.79
N PHE A 177 25.37 -2.62 -12.03
CA PHE A 177 24.88 -1.70 -13.04
C PHE A 177 23.58 -0.97 -12.62
N ILE A 178 22.61 -1.69 -12.07
CA ILE A 178 21.36 -1.08 -11.57
C ILE A 178 21.68 -0.06 -10.47
N THR A 179 22.59 -0.40 -9.56
CA THR A 179 23.00 0.49 -8.47
C THR A 179 23.71 1.74 -9.00
N GLU A 180 24.54 1.61 -10.03
CA GLU A 180 25.19 2.75 -10.70
C GLU A 180 24.17 3.68 -11.38
N GLU A 181 23.20 3.12 -12.11
CA GLU A 181 22.15 3.90 -12.77
C GLU A 181 21.22 4.59 -11.76
N GLU A 182 20.89 3.93 -10.64
CA GLU A 182 20.13 4.51 -9.53
C GLU A 182 20.90 5.69 -8.90
N ASN A 183 22.18 5.51 -8.60
CA ASN A 183 23.03 6.58 -8.06
C ASN A 183 23.16 7.75 -9.03
N ARG A 184 23.26 7.47 -10.34
CA ARG A 184 23.30 8.51 -11.38
C ARG A 184 22.00 9.30 -11.42
N PHE A 185 20.84 8.64 -11.30
CA PHE A 185 19.54 9.30 -11.25
C PHE A 185 19.40 10.15 -9.98
N SER A 186 19.74 9.58 -8.82
CA SER A 186 19.75 10.29 -7.55
C SER A 186 20.63 11.54 -7.60
N SER A 187 21.80 11.46 -8.23
CA SER A 187 22.67 12.62 -8.42
C SER A 187 22.08 13.68 -9.35
N LYS A 188 21.39 13.29 -10.44
CA LYS A 188 20.69 14.24 -11.32
C LYS A 188 19.57 14.96 -10.58
N ASP A 189 18.77 14.22 -9.81
CA ASP A 189 17.69 14.78 -9.01
C ASP A 189 18.20 15.72 -7.92
N LEU A 190 19.27 15.32 -7.22
CA LEU A 190 19.93 16.17 -6.24
C LEU A 190 20.39 17.49 -6.88
N GLY A 191 21.03 17.42 -8.06
CA GLY A 191 21.44 18.62 -8.81
C GLY A 191 20.26 19.53 -9.18
N ARG A 192 19.09 18.96 -9.56
CA ARG A 192 17.86 19.73 -9.80
C ARG A 192 17.31 20.37 -8.53
N MET A 193 17.30 19.63 -7.42
CA MET A 193 16.82 20.13 -6.12
C MET A 193 17.72 21.25 -5.56
N GLN A 194 19.04 21.13 -5.73
CA GLN A 194 20.01 22.13 -5.32
C GLN A 194 19.83 23.49 -6.00
N GLN A 195 19.17 23.56 -7.17
CA GLN A 195 18.79 24.84 -7.79
C GLN A 195 17.83 25.67 -6.93
N TYR A 196 17.11 25.03 -6.01
CA TYR A 196 16.20 25.68 -5.06
C TYR A 196 16.82 25.84 -3.67
N SER A 197 18.16 25.77 -3.56
CA SER A 197 18.87 25.88 -2.28
C SER A 197 18.50 27.18 -1.57
N ALA A 198 18.02 27.03 -0.33
CA ALA A 198 17.68 28.13 0.56
C ALA A 198 18.61 28.08 1.79
N ASP A 199 19.17 29.24 2.16
CA ASP A 199 19.99 29.34 3.36
C ASP A 199 19.12 29.36 4.62
N VAL A 200 18.98 28.21 5.27
CA VAL A 200 18.17 28.04 6.48
C VAL A 200 19.04 28.24 7.73
N THR A 201 18.61 29.15 8.59
CA THR A 201 19.21 29.41 9.92
C THR A 201 18.18 29.11 11.00
N ILE A 202 18.64 28.70 12.18
CA ILE A 202 17.76 28.31 13.30
C ILE A 202 17.42 29.53 14.16
N ASP A 203 16.15 29.67 14.58
CA ASP A 203 15.70 30.74 15.47
C ASP A 203 15.98 30.40 16.94
N ASP A 204 16.97 31.08 17.52
CA ASP A 204 17.39 30.95 18.93
C ASP A 204 16.24 31.17 19.95
N ASN A 205 15.22 31.94 19.56
CA ASN A 205 14.04 32.18 20.40
C ASN A 205 13.16 30.95 20.57
N THR A 206 13.23 30.00 19.63
CA THR A 206 12.41 28.79 19.60
C THR A 206 13.13 27.58 20.17
N VAL A 207 14.47 27.60 20.22
CA VAL A 207 15.32 26.47 20.62
C VAL A 207 15.02 26.00 22.05
N HIS A 208 14.77 24.69 22.20
CA HIS A 208 14.59 24.05 23.51
C HIS A 208 15.81 24.25 24.43
N PRO A 209 15.62 24.43 25.75
CA PRO A 209 16.70 24.65 26.72
C PRO A 209 17.83 23.59 26.74
N GLU A 210 17.54 22.35 26.37
CA GLU A 210 18.56 21.26 26.29
C GLU A 210 19.32 21.22 24.96
N LEU A 211 19.00 22.10 24.02
CA LEU A 211 19.68 22.18 22.72
C LEU A 211 20.75 23.28 22.74
N ILE A 212 21.92 22.94 22.22
CA ILE A 212 23.06 23.83 22.02
C ILE A 212 23.02 24.30 20.56
N LEU A 213 22.94 25.61 20.37
CA LEU A 213 22.99 26.24 19.07
C LEU A 213 24.40 26.77 18.81
N SER A 214 24.96 26.48 17.64
CA SER A 214 26.25 27.03 17.21
C SER A 214 26.16 28.54 16.95
N MET A 215 27.31 29.23 16.97
CA MET A 215 27.37 30.68 16.74
C MET A 215 26.86 31.09 15.34
N ASP A 216 27.05 30.24 14.34
CA ASP A 216 26.57 30.43 12.96
C ASP A 216 25.07 30.10 12.79
N ARG A 217 24.41 29.60 13.85
CA ARG A 217 22.99 29.18 13.86
C ARG A 217 22.63 28.10 12.84
N LYS A 218 23.61 27.30 12.39
CA LYS A 218 23.41 26.21 11.43
C LYS A 218 23.55 24.82 12.03
N GLN A 219 24.06 24.70 13.26
CA GLN A 219 24.28 23.43 13.92
C GLN A 219 23.55 23.39 15.25
N LEU A 220 22.94 22.24 15.52
CA LEU A 220 22.19 21.97 16.74
C LEU A 220 22.76 20.71 17.38
N GLY A 221 23.21 20.81 18.63
CA GLY A 221 23.67 19.69 19.44
C GLY A 221 22.71 19.44 20.60
N HIS A 222 22.53 18.19 21.02
CA HIS A 222 21.86 17.90 22.29
C HIS A 222 22.88 18.00 23.42
N GLY A 223 22.61 18.87 24.39
CA GLY A 223 23.43 19.02 25.58
C GLY A 223 22.88 18.19 26.74
N ASN A 224 23.77 17.65 27.58
CA ASN A 224 23.38 16.92 28.80
C ASN A 224 22.88 17.84 29.93
N ILE A 225 22.84 19.15 29.70
CA ILE A 225 22.51 20.17 30.71
C ILE A 225 21.44 21.09 30.11
N ARG A 226 20.41 21.38 30.90
CA ARG A 226 19.38 22.36 30.57
C ARG A 226 19.95 23.77 30.75
N TYR A 227 20.08 24.53 29.67
CA TYR A 227 20.56 25.91 29.71
C TYR A 227 19.45 26.86 30.17
N ASP A 228 19.77 27.75 31.11
CA ASP A 228 18.86 28.80 31.54
C ASP A 228 18.80 29.89 30.46
N ARG A 229 17.79 29.79 29.59
CA ARG A 229 17.54 30.71 28.49
C ARG A 229 16.42 31.68 28.88
N PRO A 230 16.43 32.94 28.41
CA PRO A 230 15.35 33.88 28.69
C PRO A 230 13.98 33.30 28.30
N LYS A 231 13.00 33.48 29.20
CA LYS A 231 11.61 33.05 28.97
C LYS A 231 11.07 33.73 27.72
N ASN A 232 10.65 32.94 26.73
CA ASN A 232 10.06 33.42 25.49
C ASN A 232 8.83 32.57 25.17
N PRO A 233 7.65 33.16 24.94
CA PRO A 233 6.43 32.41 24.64
C PRO A 233 6.52 31.58 23.35
N LYS A 234 7.48 31.84 22.45
CA LYS A 234 7.71 31.08 21.22
C LYS A 234 8.64 29.88 21.41
N ARG A 235 9.15 29.65 22.63
CA ARG A 235 10.11 28.58 22.92
C ARG A 235 9.40 27.26 23.16
N PHE A 236 9.98 26.16 22.66
CA PHE A 236 9.53 24.84 23.05
C PHE A 236 10.09 24.50 24.44
N ASP A 237 9.22 24.34 25.43
CA ASP A 237 9.60 23.99 26.81
C ASP A 237 9.42 22.50 27.13
N PHE A 238 8.58 21.80 26.36
CA PHE A 238 8.24 20.38 26.57
C PHE A 238 8.76 19.45 25.46
N ILE A 239 8.95 19.96 24.25
CA ILE A 239 9.39 19.18 23.09
C ILE A 239 10.80 19.62 22.71
N ILE A 240 11.72 18.67 22.54
CA ILE A 240 13.10 18.94 22.09
C ILE A 240 13.06 19.29 20.59
N ALA A 241 12.80 20.57 20.30
CA ALA A 241 12.65 21.08 18.93
C ALA A 241 13.20 22.51 18.79
N SER A 242 13.36 22.93 17.53
CA SER A 242 13.71 24.29 17.13
C SER A 242 13.12 24.59 15.75
N LEU A 243 12.78 25.85 15.47
CA LEU A 243 12.30 26.29 14.16
C LEU A 243 13.38 27.05 13.39
N GLY A 244 13.21 27.13 12.07
CA GLY A 244 13.98 28.03 11.21
C GLY A 244 13.57 29.49 11.41
N MET A 245 14.52 30.41 11.26
CA MET A 245 14.34 31.84 11.51
C MET A 245 13.48 32.54 10.45
N HIS A 246 13.58 32.11 9.20
CA HIS A 246 12.82 32.68 8.10
C HIS A 246 11.66 31.76 7.72
N ARG A 247 10.47 32.34 7.60
CA ARG A 247 9.35 31.66 6.94
C ARG A 247 9.64 31.62 5.44
N LEU A 248 9.63 30.42 4.87
CA LEU A 248 9.71 30.23 3.43
C LEU A 248 8.34 30.59 2.81
N GLY A 249 8.36 31.42 1.76
CA GLY A 249 7.17 31.93 1.08
C GLY A 249 6.61 30.94 0.05
N SER A 250 5.89 31.45 -0.95
CA SER A 250 5.46 30.61 -2.09
C SER A 250 6.64 30.27 -3.00
N GLY A 251 6.72 29.02 -3.44
CA GLY A 251 7.78 28.54 -4.32
C GLY A 251 8.31 27.16 -3.91
N ARG A 252 9.45 26.78 -4.51
CA ARG A 252 10.20 25.56 -4.16
C ARG A 252 11.44 25.96 -3.38
N HIS A 253 11.72 25.25 -2.29
CA HIS A 253 12.85 25.51 -1.41
C HIS A 253 13.49 24.19 -0.98
N TYR A 254 14.82 24.15 -0.93
CA TYR A 254 15.59 22.97 -0.62
C TYR A 254 16.72 23.29 0.37
N TRP A 255 16.98 22.40 1.34
CA TRP A 255 18.10 22.51 2.27
C TRP A 255 18.57 21.12 2.70
N GLU A 256 19.87 21.00 3.00
CA GLU A 256 20.49 19.74 3.41
C GLU A 256 20.88 19.79 4.89
N ILE A 257 20.61 18.72 5.63
CA ILE A 257 20.97 18.58 7.05
C ILE A 257 21.87 17.37 7.19
N SER A 258 23.09 17.60 7.69
CA SER A 258 24.02 16.52 8.00
C SER A 258 23.82 16.05 9.43
N PHE A 259 23.52 14.76 9.61
CA PHE A 259 23.43 14.14 10.93
C PHE A 259 24.74 13.48 11.31
N GLY A 260 25.12 13.57 12.59
CA GLY A 260 26.23 12.80 13.15
C GLY A 260 25.98 11.30 13.05
N THR A 261 27.07 10.52 12.97
CA THR A 261 27.15 9.08 12.65
C THR A 261 26.12 8.17 13.34
N MET A 262 25.60 8.57 14.50
CA MET A 262 24.63 7.80 15.30
C MET A 262 23.25 7.67 14.64
N MET A 263 22.79 8.66 13.85
CA MET A 263 21.47 8.62 13.19
C MET A 263 21.45 7.91 11.83
N ARG A 264 22.60 7.56 11.23
CA ARG A 264 22.67 6.85 9.93
C ARG A 264 22.07 5.44 9.96
N PHE A 265 21.95 4.85 11.15
CA PHE A 265 21.40 3.50 11.34
C PHE A 265 19.93 3.50 11.73
N LEU A 266 19.37 4.64 12.12
CA LEU A 266 17.98 4.75 12.60
C LEU A 266 16.93 4.37 11.54
N PRO A 267 17.05 4.76 10.24
CA PRO A 267 16.10 4.34 9.22
C PRO A 267 16.18 2.83 8.94
N LYS A 268 17.40 2.26 8.98
CA LYS A 268 17.62 0.82 8.82
C LYS A 268 17.05 0.04 10.00
N LEU A 269 17.17 0.57 11.22
CA LEU A 269 16.58 -0.01 12.43
C LEU A 269 15.05 0.09 12.44
N LEU A 270 14.49 1.22 11.98
CA LEU A 270 13.05 1.44 11.86
C LEU A 270 12.42 0.49 10.82
N MET A 271 13.07 0.31 9.67
CA MET A 271 12.62 -0.64 8.64
C MET A 271 12.68 -2.10 9.13
N ILE A 272 13.71 -2.46 9.90
CA ILE A 272 13.79 -3.79 10.55
C ILE A 272 12.69 -3.93 11.60
N ALA A 273 12.40 -2.90 12.39
CA ALA A 273 11.32 -2.92 13.38
C ALA A 273 9.93 -3.05 12.73
N LEU A 274 9.67 -2.35 11.63
CA LEU A 274 8.42 -2.44 10.86
C LEU A 274 8.24 -3.81 10.19
N LEU A 275 9.33 -4.48 9.80
CA LEU A 275 9.28 -5.85 9.26
C LEU A 275 9.04 -6.93 10.35
N VAL A 276 9.43 -6.68 11.59
CA VAL A 276 9.28 -7.63 12.70
C VAL A 276 7.93 -7.46 13.43
N PHE A 277 7.34 -6.26 13.41
CA PHE A 277 6.09 -5.97 14.15
C PHE A 277 4.88 -6.85 13.76
N PRO A 278 4.65 -7.22 12.48
CA PRO A 278 3.55 -8.12 12.13
C PRO A 278 3.74 -9.56 12.65
N THR A 279 5.00 -9.98 12.89
CA THR A 279 5.30 -11.37 13.26
C THR A 279 5.15 -11.68 14.75
N THR A 280 4.96 -10.66 15.59
CA THR A 280 4.92 -10.85 17.06
C THR A 280 3.52 -10.67 17.68
N ILE A 281 2.51 -10.27 16.90
CA ILE A 281 1.15 -10.04 17.40
C ILE A 281 0.22 -11.27 17.27
N SER A 282 0.60 -12.32 16.53
CA SER A 282 -0.25 -13.54 16.38
C SER A 282 0.03 -14.68 17.37
N ILE A 283 0.86 -14.50 18.40
CA ILE A 283 1.07 -15.55 19.42
C ILE A 283 0.58 -15.05 20.78
N LYS A 284 -0.74 -15.05 20.95
CA LYS A 284 -1.45 -15.19 22.24
C LYS A 284 -2.92 -15.51 21.99
N GLY A 285 -3.19 -16.75 21.57
CA GLY A 285 -4.48 -17.39 21.83
C GLY A 285 -4.51 -17.94 23.26
N PRO A 286 -5.68 -18.02 23.94
CA PRO A 286 -5.75 -18.42 25.33
C PRO A 286 -5.53 -19.93 25.48
N PHE A 287 -4.70 -20.29 26.46
CA PHE A 287 -4.48 -21.64 26.92
C PHE A 287 -5.70 -22.07 27.76
N VAL A 288 -6.44 -23.09 27.31
CA VAL A 288 -7.45 -23.75 28.14
C VAL A 288 -6.72 -24.65 29.14
N ALA A 289 -6.89 -24.36 30.44
CA ALA A 289 -6.57 -25.28 31.52
C ALA A 289 -7.77 -25.31 32.47
N ALA A 290 -8.44 -26.46 32.51
CA ALA A 290 -9.55 -26.75 33.40
C ALA A 290 -9.05 -26.92 34.85
N GLN A 291 -9.73 -26.27 35.81
CA GLN A 291 -9.83 -26.73 37.20
C GLN A 291 -10.97 -26.03 37.94
N ASP A 292 -12.10 -26.74 37.99
CA ASP A 292 -12.97 -27.06 39.14
C ASP A 292 -12.94 -26.13 40.39
N ALA A 293 -14.07 -25.50 40.71
CA ALA A 293 -14.73 -25.44 42.04
C ALA A 293 -15.86 -24.39 42.09
N THR A 294 -17.11 -24.90 42.07
CA THR A 294 -18.29 -24.61 42.94
C THR A 294 -18.82 -23.20 43.21
N GLU A 295 -20.17 -23.17 43.37
CA GLU A 295 -21.11 -22.16 43.89
C GLU A 295 -21.82 -21.35 42.77
N ASP A 296 -22.99 -21.82 42.30
CA ASP A 296 -24.36 -21.51 42.81
C ASP A 296 -24.77 -20.07 42.39
N GLU A 297 -25.87 -19.75 41.69
CA GLU A 297 -27.27 -20.18 41.73
C GLU A 297 -27.97 -19.69 40.42
N GLU A 298 -28.85 -20.52 39.86
CA GLU A 298 -30.25 -20.27 39.44
C GLU A 298 -30.65 -19.02 38.59
N VAL A 299 -31.54 -19.05 37.58
CA VAL A 299 -32.53 -20.05 37.10
C VAL A 299 -33.12 -19.62 35.73
N ALA A 300 -33.47 -20.64 34.93
CA ALA A 300 -34.46 -20.79 33.82
C ALA A 300 -34.35 -19.91 32.56
N GLU A 301 -34.18 -20.42 31.33
CA GLU A 301 -34.79 -21.53 30.54
C GLU A 301 -36.26 -21.35 30.12
N ASP A 302 -36.46 -21.38 28.79
CA ASP A 302 -37.47 -22.11 27.98
C ASP A 302 -37.25 -21.61 26.53
N VAL A 303 -36.75 -22.32 25.51
CA VAL A 303 -36.94 -23.67 24.92
C VAL A 303 -38.36 -23.94 24.43
N ILE A 304 -38.61 -23.71 23.13
CA ILE A 304 -39.41 -24.52 22.16
C ILE A 304 -38.87 -24.09 20.77
N ALA A 305 -38.11 -24.83 19.96
CA ALA A 305 -38.21 -26.18 19.35
C ALA A 305 -39.19 -26.28 18.17
N GLU A 306 -38.77 -27.07 17.16
CA GLU A 306 -39.47 -27.56 15.95
C GLU A 306 -39.32 -26.64 14.72
N ASP A 307 -38.39 -26.90 13.79
CA ASP A 307 -38.08 -28.06 12.92
C ASP A 307 -38.69 -27.91 11.51
N GLU A 308 -37.79 -28.05 10.52
CA GLU A 308 -37.90 -28.75 9.22
C GLU A 308 -39.09 -28.42 8.29
N ASP A 309 -39.01 -28.43 6.97
CA ASP A 309 -37.98 -28.52 5.94
C ASP A 309 -38.74 -28.25 4.62
N ASP A 310 -37.98 -28.18 3.52
CA ASP A 310 -38.36 -28.48 2.13
C ASP A 310 -38.80 -27.36 1.18
N GLU A 311 -37.90 -27.22 0.20
CA GLU A 311 -37.98 -26.55 -1.08
C GLU A 311 -39.02 -27.17 -2.02
N ALA A 312 -39.54 -26.36 -2.94
CA ALA A 312 -39.72 -26.76 -4.35
C ALA A 312 -39.96 -25.53 -5.23
N GLU A 313 -39.10 -25.37 -6.23
CA GLU A 313 -39.30 -24.56 -7.44
C GLU A 313 -40.37 -25.17 -8.35
N VAL A 314 -41.14 -24.35 -9.08
CA VAL A 314 -41.23 -24.36 -10.56
C VAL A 314 -42.06 -23.19 -11.13
N GLU A 315 -41.36 -22.41 -11.96
CA GLU A 315 -41.68 -21.81 -13.28
C GLU A 315 -43.12 -21.57 -13.79
N ASP A 316 -43.26 -20.31 -14.26
CA ASP A 316 -43.70 -19.83 -15.58
C ASP A 316 -45.19 -19.74 -16.03
N ASP A 317 -45.56 -18.48 -16.26
CA ASP A 317 -46.04 -17.87 -17.52
C ASP A 317 -47.50 -17.42 -17.75
N GLU A 318 -47.54 -16.21 -18.33
CA GLU A 318 -48.52 -15.53 -19.18
C GLU A 318 -49.90 -15.03 -18.67
N ASN A 319 -49.94 -13.70 -18.55
CA ASN A 319 -50.83 -12.74 -19.25
C ASN A 319 -52.36 -12.93 -19.20
N THR A 320 -53.07 -12.00 -18.56
CA THR A 320 -54.37 -11.53 -19.09
C THR A 320 -54.70 -10.10 -18.65
N GLU A 321 -54.84 -9.26 -19.65
CA GLU A 321 -55.46 -7.94 -19.71
C GLU A 321 -56.88 -7.95 -19.12
N LEU A 322 -57.17 -7.12 -18.09
CA LEU A 322 -58.53 -6.65 -17.82
C LEU A 322 -58.54 -5.21 -17.30
N THR A 323 -59.48 -4.50 -17.89
CA THR A 323 -59.86 -3.09 -17.87
C THR A 323 -60.35 -2.55 -16.52
N GLU A 324 -60.23 -1.22 -16.42
CA GLU A 324 -60.87 -0.30 -15.50
C GLU A 324 -62.26 -0.72 -15.00
N GLU A 325 -62.46 -0.81 -13.69
CA GLU A 325 -63.69 -0.33 -13.04
C GLU A 325 -63.33 0.38 -11.72
N LYS A 326 -63.96 1.53 -11.55
CA LYS A 326 -63.80 2.51 -10.50
C LYS A 326 -64.95 2.28 -9.52
N GLU A 327 -64.66 1.86 -8.29
CA GLU A 327 -65.64 1.94 -7.20
C GLU A 327 -65.06 2.71 -6.02
N GLU A 328 -65.80 3.76 -5.67
CA GLU A 328 -65.62 4.64 -4.54
C GLU A 328 -66.14 3.91 -3.29
N GLU A 329 -65.27 3.69 -2.30
CA GLU A 329 -65.71 3.50 -0.92
C GLU A 329 -64.94 4.47 -0.03
N GLU A 330 -65.65 5.52 0.39
CA GLU A 330 -65.31 6.33 1.56
C GLU A 330 -65.68 5.52 2.80
N GLU A 331 -64.71 5.17 3.65
CA GLU A 331 -64.94 5.12 5.09
C GLU A 331 -63.79 5.81 5.84
N GLU A 332 -64.21 6.75 6.70
CA GLU A 332 -63.40 7.52 7.61
C GLU A 332 -62.95 6.65 8.78
N ASP A 333 -61.63 6.58 9.02
CA ASP A 333 -61.13 6.32 10.36
C ASP A 333 -60.04 7.36 10.71
N ALA A 334 -60.39 8.18 11.69
CA ALA A 334 -59.63 9.34 12.13
C ALA A 334 -58.54 8.93 13.13
N SER A 335 -57.26 9.02 12.74
CA SER A 335 -56.13 9.24 13.67
C SER A 335 -54.78 9.57 12.99
N SER A 336 -54.74 10.48 12.02
CA SER A 336 -53.60 11.37 11.74
C SER A 336 -53.95 12.25 10.54
N GLY A 337 -53.81 13.57 10.65
CA GLY A 337 -54.11 14.47 9.55
C GLY A 337 -53.12 14.30 8.39
N GLU A 338 -53.42 13.40 7.46
CA GLU A 338 -52.72 13.33 6.17
C GLU A 338 -53.32 14.41 5.26
N ALA A 339 -52.56 15.48 5.04
CA ALA A 339 -52.91 16.50 4.08
C ALA A 339 -52.91 15.88 2.67
N LYS A 340 -54.08 15.79 2.03
CA LYS A 340 -54.21 15.24 0.66
C LYS A 340 -53.75 16.26 -0.38
N ALA A 341 -53.44 15.80 -1.60
CA ALA A 341 -53.10 16.69 -2.71
C ALA A 341 -54.32 17.52 -3.15
N SER A 342 -54.09 18.79 -3.53
CA SER A 342 -55.15 19.67 -4.04
C SER A 342 -55.55 19.25 -5.45
N PRO A 343 -56.86 19.14 -5.77
CA PRO A 343 -57.35 18.87 -7.14
C PRO A 343 -56.98 19.95 -8.17
N HIS A 344 -56.48 21.10 -7.71
CA HIS A 344 -56.12 22.26 -8.53
C HIS A 344 -54.61 22.45 -8.70
N ALA A 345 -53.80 21.54 -8.16
CA ALA A 345 -52.35 21.51 -8.33
C ALA A 345 -51.97 20.26 -9.14
N ASP A 346 -51.06 20.42 -10.10
CA ASP A 346 -50.51 19.33 -10.89
C ASP A 346 -49.00 19.31 -10.74
N THR A 347 -48.45 18.17 -10.34
CA THR A 347 -47.03 17.99 -10.05
C THR A 347 -46.40 17.03 -11.04
N THR A 348 -45.14 17.26 -11.39
CA THR A 348 -44.41 16.39 -12.32
C THR A 348 -42.96 16.33 -11.89
N ILE A 349 -42.36 15.14 -11.92
CA ILE A 349 -40.95 14.92 -11.57
C ILE A 349 -40.15 14.47 -12.78
N LEU A 350 -38.90 14.93 -12.88
CA LEU A 350 -37.95 14.52 -13.91
C LEU A 350 -36.55 14.32 -13.30
N PHE A 351 -36.02 13.10 -13.38
CA PHE A 351 -34.64 12.81 -12.97
C PHE A 351 -33.65 13.21 -14.08
N VAL A 352 -32.61 13.98 -13.74
CA VAL A 352 -31.69 14.60 -14.73
C VAL A 352 -30.70 13.59 -15.33
N LYS A 353 -30.36 12.54 -14.56
CA LYS A 353 -29.34 11.54 -14.94
C LYS A 353 -29.93 10.14 -15.24
N GLY A 354 -31.25 10.01 -15.35
CA GLY A 354 -31.94 8.72 -15.44
C GLY A 354 -32.39 8.19 -14.07
N GLU A 355 -32.88 6.95 -14.05
CA GLU A 355 -33.42 6.26 -12.86
C GLU A 355 -32.34 5.46 -12.07
N ASP A 356 -31.06 5.69 -12.36
CA ASP A 356 -29.96 5.08 -11.64
C ASP A 356 -29.57 5.91 -10.41
N PHE A 357 -29.53 5.27 -9.23
CA PHE A 357 -29.21 5.91 -7.96
C PHE A 357 -27.85 5.43 -7.42
N PRO A 358 -26.72 5.99 -7.85
CA PRO A 358 -25.41 5.58 -7.36
C PRO A 358 -25.20 5.96 -5.89
N ALA A 359 -24.67 5.01 -5.11
CA ALA A 359 -24.29 5.24 -3.72
C ALA A 359 -23.15 6.29 -3.64
N ASN A 360 -23.23 7.18 -2.65
CA ASN A 360 -22.23 8.24 -2.39
C ASN A 360 -22.08 9.30 -3.51
N ASP A 361 -22.98 9.32 -4.50
CA ASP A 361 -23.01 10.30 -5.57
C ASP A 361 -24.25 11.19 -5.51
N ILE A 362 -24.17 12.38 -6.10
CA ILE A 362 -25.28 13.35 -6.09
C ILE A 362 -26.32 12.95 -7.13
N VAL A 363 -27.51 12.60 -6.64
CA VAL A 363 -28.73 12.41 -7.42
C VAL A 363 -29.45 13.75 -7.52
N LYS A 364 -29.90 14.12 -8.73
CA LYS A 364 -30.58 15.38 -9.01
C LYS A 364 -31.90 15.15 -9.75
N PHE A 365 -32.96 15.81 -9.31
CA PHE A 365 -34.24 15.84 -10.00
C PHE A 365 -34.83 17.25 -10.05
N LEU A 366 -35.69 17.45 -11.04
CA LEU A 366 -36.49 18.65 -11.24
C LEU A 366 -37.94 18.33 -10.92
N LEU A 367 -38.56 19.15 -10.07
CA LEU A 367 -39.97 19.07 -9.73
C LEU A 367 -40.70 20.26 -10.34
N GLY A 368 -41.62 19.98 -11.26
CA GLY A 368 -42.56 20.94 -11.82
C GLY A 368 -43.82 20.99 -10.97
N PHE A 369 -44.27 22.21 -10.66
CA PHE A 369 -45.55 22.47 -10.00
C PHE A 369 -46.37 23.40 -10.89
N THR A 370 -47.56 22.97 -11.28
CA THR A 370 -48.47 23.72 -12.16
C THR A 370 -49.77 24.03 -11.42
N ASN A 371 -50.04 25.31 -11.23
CA ASN A 371 -51.27 25.78 -10.60
C ASN A 371 -52.39 25.88 -11.65
N LYS A 372 -53.36 24.95 -11.62
CA LYS A 372 -54.56 24.96 -12.47
C LYS A 372 -55.73 25.70 -11.81
N GLY A 373 -55.61 26.10 -10.54
CA GLY A 373 -56.62 26.80 -9.77
C GLY A 373 -56.68 28.30 -10.05
N SER A 374 -57.70 28.95 -9.49
CA SER A 374 -57.89 30.41 -9.49
C SER A 374 -57.19 31.12 -8.33
N GLU A 375 -56.80 30.38 -7.29
CA GLU A 375 -56.12 30.90 -6.11
C GLU A 375 -54.60 30.74 -6.22
N GLU A 376 -53.85 31.50 -5.43
CA GLU A 376 -52.39 31.40 -5.35
C GLU A 376 -51.99 30.27 -4.39
N PHE A 377 -51.03 29.44 -4.80
CA PHE A 377 -50.43 28.42 -3.94
C PHE A 377 -49.04 28.86 -3.51
N VAL A 378 -48.70 28.67 -2.24
CA VAL A 378 -47.35 28.88 -1.71
C VAL A 378 -46.72 27.52 -1.45
N VAL A 379 -45.67 27.20 -2.22
CA VAL A 379 -44.88 25.98 -2.03
C VAL A 379 -43.92 26.21 -0.86
N GLU A 380 -44.11 25.48 0.23
CA GLU A 380 -43.40 25.70 1.50
C GLU A 380 -42.12 24.89 1.57
N SER A 381 -42.23 23.56 1.52
CA SER A 381 -41.08 22.66 1.60
C SER A 381 -41.19 21.48 0.66
N LEU A 382 -40.02 20.94 0.31
CA LEU A 382 -39.87 19.69 -0.41
C LEU A 382 -39.03 18.75 0.45
N ASP A 383 -39.59 17.60 0.76
CA ASP A 383 -39.01 16.61 1.66
C ASP A 383 -38.76 15.32 0.86
N ALA A 384 -37.58 14.72 1.03
CA ALA A 384 -37.25 13.44 0.41
C ALA A 384 -36.75 12.47 1.47
N SER A 385 -37.12 11.19 1.35
CA SER A 385 -36.68 10.17 2.29
C SER A 385 -36.62 8.78 1.67
N PHE A 386 -35.69 7.96 2.18
CA PHE A 386 -35.69 6.51 1.95
C PHE A 386 -36.41 5.77 3.07
N ARG A 387 -37.27 4.82 2.69
CA ARG A 387 -38.08 3.97 3.57
C ARG A 387 -37.92 2.50 3.21
N TYR A 388 -38.29 1.61 4.12
CA TYR A 388 -38.32 0.18 3.82
C TYR A 388 -39.50 -0.12 2.89
N PRO A 389 -39.32 -0.93 1.83
CA PRO A 389 -40.43 -1.32 0.94
C PRO A 389 -41.56 -2.07 1.65
N GLN A 390 -41.26 -2.76 2.77
CA GLN A 390 -42.23 -3.53 3.57
C GLN A 390 -42.80 -2.76 4.75
N ASP A 391 -42.21 -1.61 5.12
CA ASP A 391 -42.65 -0.82 6.27
C ASP A 391 -42.42 0.68 6.02
N PHE A 392 -43.52 1.37 5.73
CA PHE A 392 -43.53 2.79 5.37
C PHE A 392 -43.46 3.73 6.58
N GLN A 393 -43.49 3.22 7.82
CA GLN A 393 -43.43 4.05 9.02
C GLN A 393 -41.99 4.41 9.42
N PHE A 394 -41.00 3.61 9.00
CA PHE A 394 -39.60 3.81 9.37
C PHE A 394 -38.80 4.51 8.28
N TYR A 395 -38.22 5.66 8.65
CA TYR A 395 -37.28 6.41 7.82
C TYR A 395 -35.88 5.80 7.97
N ILE A 396 -35.30 5.34 6.85
CA ILE A 396 -33.93 4.84 6.79
C ILE A 396 -32.97 6.02 6.71
N GLN A 397 -33.23 6.91 5.75
CA GLN A 397 -32.47 8.14 5.56
C GLN A 397 -33.43 9.27 5.24
N ASN A 398 -33.47 10.28 6.11
CA ASN A 398 -34.23 11.51 5.87
C ASN A 398 -33.30 12.56 5.26
N PHE A 399 -33.63 13.07 4.08
CA PHE A 399 -32.85 14.11 3.42
C PHE A 399 -33.27 15.50 3.91
N THR A 400 -32.39 16.48 3.74
CA THR A 400 -32.65 17.84 4.24
C THR A 400 -33.82 18.46 3.50
N ALA A 401 -34.90 18.81 4.20
CA ALA A 401 -36.05 19.50 3.64
C ALA A 401 -35.63 20.84 2.99
N LEU A 402 -35.98 21.02 1.71
CA LEU A 402 -35.71 22.27 1.00
C LEU A 402 -36.87 23.23 1.20
N GLN A 403 -36.64 24.33 1.93
CA GLN A 403 -37.62 25.40 2.09
C GLN A 403 -37.63 26.29 0.85
N LEU A 404 -38.73 26.26 0.09
CA LEU A 404 -38.85 26.96 -1.19
C LEU A 404 -39.55 28.31 -1.06
N GLY A 405 -40.53 28.43 -0.16
CA GLY A 405 -41.25 29.67 0.16
C GLY A 405 -41.75 30.45 -1.06
N THR A 406 -42.05 29.76 -2.17
CA THR A 406 -42.31 30.39 -3.47
C THR A 406 -43.80 30.39 -3.76
N ALA A 407 -44.35 31.56 -4.04
CA ALA A 407 -45.75 31.73 -4.40
C ALA A 407 -45.96 31.56 -5.91
N VAL A 408 -46.84 30.63 -6.27
CA VAL A 408 -47.22 30.28 -7.64
C VAL A 408 -48.65 30.76 -7.87
N GLY A 409 -48.76 31.90 -8.55
CA GLY A 409 -50.06 32.46 -8.93
C GLY A 409 -50.87 31.56 -9.87
N SER A 410 -52.16 31.89 -10.03
CA SER A 410 -53.10 31.15 -10.89
C SER A 410 -52.59 30.98 -12.32
N GLN A 411 -52.78 29.78 -12.89
CA GLN A 411 -52.38 29.41 -14.26
C GLN A 411 -50.89 29.60 -14.54
N ARG A 412 -50.04 29.49 -13.52
CA ARG A 412 -48.58 29.53 -13.65
C ARG A 412 -47.95 28.22 -13.20
N GLN A 413 -46.76 27.98 -13.72
CA GLN A 413 -45.92 26.85 -13.34
C GLN A 413 -44.63 27.36 -12.69
N ALA A 414 -44.12 26.59 -11.75
CA ALA A 414 -42.81 26.77 -11.13
C ALA A 414 -42.02 25.46 -11.23
N THR A 415 -40.70 25.56 -11.22
CA THR A 415 -39.82 24.39 -11.27
C THR A 415 -38.77 24.53 -10.17
N PHE A 416 -38.55 23.45 -9.43
CA PHE A 416 -37.62 23.39 -8.32
C PHE A 416 -36.58 22.30 -8.57
N GLU A 417 -35.30 22.62 -8.37
CA GLU A 417 -34.21 21.64 -8.41
C GLU A 417 -33.95 21.14 -6.99
N TYR A 418 -33.91 19.83 -6.81
CA TYR A 418 -33.52 19.19 -5.55
C TYR A 418 -32.45 18.13 -5.81
N SER A 419 -31.53 17.99 -4.85
CA SER A 419 -30.45 17.02 -4.93
C SER A 419 -30.17 16.37 -3.58
N PHE A 420 -29.91 15.07 -3.59
CA PHE A 420 -29.56 14.30 -2.39
C PHE A 420 -28.47 13.29 -2.70
N ILE A 421 -27.86 12.74 -1.64
CA ILE A 421 -26.75 11.78 -1.73
C ILE A 421 -27.16 10.51 -0.96
N PRO A 422 -27.46 9.39 -1.66
CA PRO A 422 -27.66 8.10 -1.03
C PRO A 422 -26.41 7.69 -0.24
N ALA A 423 -26.58 7.21 1.00
CA ALA A 423 -25.45 6.77 1.80
C ALA A 423 -24.79 5.51 1.20
N GLU A 424 -23.45 5.43 1.27
CA GLU A 424 -22.66 4.27 0.82
C GLU A 424 -23.17 2.88 1.26
N PRO A 425 -23.58 2.64 2.53
CA PRO A 425 -24.09 1.33 2.96
C PRO A 425 -25.45 0.95 2.37
N MET A 426 -26.08 1.83 1.57
CA MET A 426 -27.32 1.55 0.85
C MET A 426 -27.05 0.89 -0.51
N GLY A 427 -25.79 0.69 -0.89
CA GLY A 427 -25.44 -0.07 -2.08
C GLY A 427 -26.12 -1.44 -2.19
N GLY A 428 -26.57 -1.79 -3.40
CA GLY A 428 -27.02 -3.13 -3.76
C GLY A 428 -28.40 -3.54 -3.24
N ARG A 429 -29.17 -2.63 -2.62
CA ARG A 429 -30.49 -2.93 -2.04
C ARG A 429 -31.62 -2.04 -2.61
N PRO A 430 -32.85 -2.56 -2.71
CA PRO A 430 -34.03 -1.77 -3.06
C PRO A 430 -34.55 -0.98 -1.85
N PHE A 431 -34.82 0.31 -2.04
CA PHE A 431 -35.41 1.19 -1.03
C PHE A 431 -36.61 1.94 -1.58
N GLY A 432 -37.63 2.17 -0.76
CA GLY A 432 -38.74 3.06 -1.13
C GLY A 432 -38.28 4.51 -1.10
N LEU A 433 -38.22 5.19 -2.25
CA LEU A 433 -37.96 6.63 -2.33
C LEU A 433 -39.29 7.37 -2.31
N VAL A 434 -39.48 8.19 -1.27
CA VAL A 434 -40.67 9.04 -1.12
C VAL A 434 -40.25 10.50 -1.18
N ILE A 435 -40.82 11.24 -2.13
CA ILE A 435 -40.65 12.68 -2.29
C ILE A 435 -42.00 13.35 -2.08
N ASN A 436 -42.09 14.15 -1.03
CA ASN A 436 -43.29 14.88 -0.63
C ASN A 436 -43.11 16.37 -0.89
N LEU A 437 -44.14 16.99 -1.44
CA LEU A 437 -44.23 18.43 -1.64
C LEU A 437 -45.30 19.01 -0.72
N ASN A 438 -44.90 19.93 0.16
CA ASN A 438 -45.80 20.62 1.07
C ASN A 438 -46.07 22.03 0.53
N TYR A 439 -47.34 22.36 0.35
CA TYR A 439 -47.78 23.66 -0.13
C TYR A 439 -49.09 24.08 0.53
N LYS A 440 -49.38 25.38 0.51
CA LYS A 440 -50.61 25.92 1.07
C LYS A 440 -51.33 26.81 0.08
N ASP A 441 -52.66 26.89 0.18
CA ASP A 441 -53.43 27.87 -0.59
C ASP A 441 -53.34 29.28 0.03
N GLY A 442 -53.95 30.27 -0.64
CA GLY A 442 -54.08 31.64 -0.15
C GLY A 442 -54.98 31.78 1.09
N ASN A 443 -55.74 30.76 1.45
CA ASN A 443 -56.60 30.67 2.64
C ASN A 443 -55.89 30.02 3.84
N GLY A 444 -54.66 29.52 3.66
CA GLY A 444 -53.84 28.89 4.69
C GLY A 444 -54.09 27.39 4.88
N ASN A 445 -54.82 26.73 3.97
CA ASN A 445 -54.99 25.28 4.00
C ASN A 445 -53.70 24.60 3.52
N VAL A 446 -53.18 23.66 4.30
CA VAL A 446 -51.96 22.92 3.98
C VAL A 446 -52.33 21.65 3.21
N PHE A 447 -51.63 21.43 2.10
CA PHE A 447 -51.73 20.27 1.23
C PHE A 447 -50.35 19.60 1.16
N GLN A 448 -50.35 18.27 1.09
CA GLN A 448 -49.15 17.49 0.87
C GLN A 448 -49.40 16.56 -0.31
N ASP A 449 -48.44 16.53 -1.23
CA ASP A 449 -48.50 15.69 -2.41
C ASP A 449 -47.27 14.78 -2.49
N ALA A 450 -47.49 13.48 -2.63
CA ALA A 450 -46.45 12.47 -2.74
C ALA A 450 -46.06 12.32 -4.22
N VAL A 451 -45.28 13.28 -4.71
CA VAL A 451 -44.93 13.42 -6.14
C VAL A 451 -44.14 12.23 -6.67
N PHE A 452 -43.41 11.52 -5.81
CA PHE A 452 -42.74 10.28 -6.17
C PHE A 452 -42.80 9.30 -5.00
N ASN A 453 -43.33 8.11 -5.23
CA ASN A 453 -43.38 7.03 -4.26
C ASN A 453 -43.17 5.70 -4.97
N GLN A 454 -41.91 5.32 -5.17
CA GLN A 454 -41.53 4.09 -5.86
C GLN A 454 -40.28 3.47 -5.21
N THR A 455 -40.11 2.16 -5.41
CA THR A 455 -38.93 1.44 -4.97
C THR A 455 -37.80 1.62 -5.98
N VAL A 456 -36.66 2.12 -5.52
CA VAL A 456 -35.45 2.35 -6.32
C VAL A 456 -34.29 1.53 -5.80
N THR A 457 -33.46 1.00 -6.71
CA THR A 457 -32.25 0.24 -6.37
C THR A 457 -31.05 1.16 -6.37
N VAL A 458 -30.36 1.24 -5.23
CA VAL A 458 -29.12 2.03 -5.12
C VAL A 458 -27.97 1.20 -5.68
N THR A 459 -27.33 1.68 -6.73
CA THR A 459 -26.22 0.98 -7.39
C THR A 459 -24.91 1.27 -6.65
N GLU A 460 -24.12 0.22 -6.41
CA GLU A 460 -22.75 0.40 -5.92
C GLU A 460 -21.88 0.86 -7.07
N ARG A 461 -21.02 1.84 -6.80
CA ARG A 461 -19.99 2.22 -7.75
C ARG A 461 -18.98 1.09 -7.82
N GLU A 462 -18.85 0.48 -8.99
CA GLU A 462 -17.68 -0.36 -9.31
C GLU A 462 -16.44 0.55 -9.35
N ASP A 463 -15.90 0.90 -8.19
CA ASP A 463 -14.53 1.39 -8.07
C ASP A 463 -13.66 0.23 -8.55
N GLY A 464 -13.16 0.32 -9.80
CA GLY A 464 -12.58 -0.77 -10.59
C GLY A 464 -11.25 -1.36 -10.08
N LEU A 465 -11.08 -1.48 -8.78
CA LEU A 465 -9.93 -2.08 -8.09
C LEU A 465 -10.43 -2.70 -6.78
N ASP A 466 -10.90 -3.93 -6.90
CA ASP A 466 -11.29 -4.76 -5.76
C ASP A 466 -10.11 -4.93 -4.78
N GLY A 467 -10.31 -4.45 -3.55
CA GLY A 467 -9.33 -4.52 -2.48
C GLY A 467 -8.93 -5.95 -2.12
N GLU A 468 -9.83 -6.92 -2.33
CA GLU A 468 -9.55 -8.34 -2.11
C GLU A 468 -8.54 -8.86 -3.13
N THR A 469 -8.72 -8.49 -4.41
CA THR A 469 -7.79 -8.81 -5.49
C THR A 469 -6.41 -8.17 -5.27
N ILE A 470 -6.35 -6.90 -4.82
CA ILE A 470 -5.08 -6.24 -4.48
C ILE A 470 -4.40 -6.95 -3.30
N PHE A 471 -5.16 -7.27 -2.25
CA PHE A 471 -4.66 -7.99 -1.09
C PHE A 471 -4.12 -9.36 -1.47
N MET A 472 -4.83 -10.09 -2.34
CA MET A 472 -4.41 -11.38 -2.88
C MET A 472 -3.05 -11.25 -3.62
N TYR A 473 -2.89 -10.26 -4.50
CA TYR A 473 -1.62 -10.07 -5.21
C TYR A 473 -0.46 -9.67 -4.29
N VAL A 474 -0.71 -8.78 -3.32
CA VAL A 474 0.29 -8.39 -2.32
C VAL A 474 0.68 -9.62 -1.46
N PHE A 475 -0.30 -10.42 -1.05
CA PHE A 475 -0.07 -11.65 -0.28
C PHE A 475 0.72 -12.69 -1.08
N LEU A 476 0.36 -12.95 -2.34
CA LEU A 476 1.12 -13.85 -3.22
C LEU A 476 2.55 -13.35 -3.46
N SER A 477 2.74 -12.04 -3.64
CA SER A 477 4.08 -11.46 -3.80
C SER A 477 4.93 -11.62 -2.54
N GLY A 478 4.33 -11.44 -1.35
CA GLY A 478 4.97 -11.67 -0.06
C GLY A 478 5.33 -13.14 0.17
N LEU A 479 4.43 -14.07 -0.19
CA LEU A 479 4.68 -15.51 -0.13
C LEU A 479 5.81 -15.91 -1.08
N GLY A 480 5.81 -15.37 -2.31
CA GLY A 480 6.88 -15.56 -3.28
C GLY A 480 8.23 -15.09 -2.75
N LEU A 481 8.29 -13.91 -2.12
CA LEU A 481 9.50 -13.40 -1.49
C LEU A 481 9.97 -14.31 -0.34
N LEU A 482 9.05 -14.80 0.49
CA LEU A 482 9.36 -15.74 1.57
C LEU A 482 9.90 -17.08 1.05
N VAL A 483 9.37 -17.60 -0.04
CA VAL A 483 9.88 -18.81 -0.69
C VAL A 483 11.29 -18.58 -1.24
N VAL A 484 11.54 -17.44 -1.88
CA VAL A 484 12.88 -17.06 -2.38
C VAL A 484 13.88 -16.92 -1.23
N VAL A 485 13.50 -16.26 -0.13
CA VAL A 485 14.33 -16.12 1.07
C VAL A 485 14.56 -17.48 1.72
N GLY A 486 13.53 -18.32 1.83
CA GLY A 486 13.63 -19.68 2.38
C GLY A 486 14.55 -20.57 1.54
N LEU A 487 14.45 -20.51 0.21
CA LEU A 487 15.37 -21.20 -0.72
C LEU A 487 16.79 -20.68 -0.57
N HIS A 488 16.98 -19.36 -0.47
CA HIS A 488 18.29 -18.74 -0.25
C HIS A 488 18.93 -19.22 1.06
N GLN A 489 18.16 -19.25 2.15
CA GLN A 489 18.61 -19.68 3.47
C GLN A 489 18.87 -21.19 3.54
N LEU A 490 18.09 -21.99 2.83
CA LEU A 490 18.31 -23.44 2.69
C LEU A 490 19.60 -23.72 1.89
N LEU A 491 19.83 -22.98 0.81
CA LEU A 491 21.07 -23.07 0.01
C LEU A 491 22.30 -22.65 0.82
N GLU A 492 22.17 -21.64 1.69
CA GLU A 492 23.24 -21.25 2.62
C GLU A 492 23.45 -22.28 3.76
N SER A 493 22.37 -22.88 4.28
CA SER A 493 22.47 -23.91 5.32
C SER A 493 23.16 -25.17 4.81
N ARG A 494 22.96 -25.53 3.53
CA ARG A 494 23.66 -26.64 2.87
C ARG A 494 25.16 -26.36 2.67
N LYS A 495 25.58 -25.11 2.59
CA LYS A 495 27.00 -24.71 2.55
C LYS A 495 27.70 -24.79 3.92
N ARG A 496 26.96 -24.95 5.03
CA ARG A 496 27.53 -25.04 6.39
C ARG A 496 27.79 -26.45 6.91
N ARG A 497 27.51 -27.50 6.14
CA ARG A 497 27.99 -28.86 6.48
C ARG A 497 29.43 -29.04 5.99
N ARG A 498 30.37 -28.41 6.70
CA ARG A 498 31.77 -28.90 6.67
C ARG A 498 31.78 -30.27 7.35
N PRO A 499 32.45 -31.30 6.79
CA PRO A 499 32.73 -32.50 7.56
C PRO A 499 33.53 -32.07 8.80
N THR A 500 33.10 -32.52 9.97
CA THR A 500 33.92 -32.43 11.17
C THR A 500 35.24 -33.12 10.87
N ALA A 501 36.34 -32.36 10.84
CA ALA A 501 37.66 -32.95 10.91
C ALA A 501 37.68 -33.79 12.19
N LYS A 502 37.88 -35.10 12.05
CA LYS A 502 38.18 -35.98 13.18
C LYS A 502 39.49 -35.45 13.76
N VAL A 503 39.38 -34.67 14.84
CA VAL A 503 40.50 -34.43 15.73
C VAL A 503 40.84 -35.79 16.31
N GLU A 504 42.02 -36.30 15.98
CA GLU A 504 42.64 -37.43 16.63
C GLU A 504 42.81 -37.08 18.11
N MET A 505 41.79 -37.39 18.91
CA MET A 505 41.95 -37.57 20.34
C MET A 505 42.90 -38.75 20.50
N GLY A 506 44.02 -38.48 21.17
CA GLY A 506 45.14 -39.39 21.32
C GLY A 506 44.78 -40.78 21.83
N THR A 507 45.71 -41.68 21.55
CA THR A 507 45.89 -43.04 22.06
C THR A 507 45.12 -43.34 23.36
N SER A 508 43.87 -43.80 23.23
CA SER A 508 43.06 -44.30 24.35
C SER A 508 43.35 -45.75 24.69
N SER A 509 44.63 -46.15 24.62
CA SER A 509 45.12 -47.47 24.99
C SER A 509 46.47 -47.30 25.68
N HIS A 510 46.45 -47.15 27.01
CA HIS A 510 47.66 -47.00 27.82
C HIS A 510 48.31 -48.35 28.17
N ASN A 511 48.23 -49.33 27.26
CA ASN A 511 48.87 -50.64 27.42
C ASN A 511 49.95 -50.93 26.37
N ASP A 512 50.21 -50.01 25.44
CA ASP A 512 51.13 -50.23 24.32
C ASP A 512 52.24 -49.17 24.23
N VAL A 513 52.62 -48.58 25.38
CA VAL A 513 53.77 -47.66 25.45
C VAL A 513 54.86 -48.35 26.26
N ASP A 514 55.89 -48.84 25.57
CA ASP A 514 57.09 -49.36 26.21
C ASP A 514 57.84 -48.22 26.93
N MET A 515 57.92 -48.32 28.25
CA MET A 515 58.54 -47.34 29.15
C MET A 515 59.96 -47.76 29.57
N SER A 516 60.55 -48.76 28.91
CA SER A 516 61.89 -49.30 29.21
C SER A 516 63.03 -48.28 29.05
N TRP A 517 62.80 -47.17 28.37
CA TRP A 517 63.79 -46.11 28.12
C TRP A 517 63.86 -45.05 29.24
N ILE A 518 62.97 -45.09 30.24
CA ILE A 518 62.92 -44.11 31.33
C ILE A 518 63.66 -44.67 32.56
N PRO A 519 64.66 -43.95 33.11
CA PRO A 519 65.33 -44.35 34.36
C PRO A 519 64.33 -44.53 35.51
N GLN A 520 64.46 -45.62 36.28
CA GLN A 520 63.47 -46.00 37.30
C GLN A 520 63.26 -44.95 38.41
N GLU A 521 64.30 -44.18 38.74
CA GLU A 521 64.20 -43.07 39.70
C GLU A 521 63.20 -42.00 39.23
N THR A 522 63.19 -41.70 37.93
CA THR A 522 62.28 -40.72 37.33
C THR A 522 60.84 -41.23 37.30
N LEU A 523 60.65 -42.52 37.03
CA LEU A 523 59.32 -43.16 37.02
C LEU A 523 58.67 -43.13 38.41
N ASN A 524 59.46 -43.39 39.45
CA ASN A 524 59.00 -43.40 40.83
C ASN A 524 58.59 -41.98 41.31
N GLN A 525 59.35 -40.95 40.92
CA GLN A 525 58.97 -39.55 41.21
C GLN A 525 57.65 -39.15 40.52
N ILE A 526 57.44 -39.57 39.27
CA ILE A 526 56.20 -39.29 38.54
C ILE A 526 55.01 -39.98 39.22
N MET A 527 55.17 -41.23 39.67
CA MET A 527 54.11 -41.97 40.37
C MET A 527 53.79 -41.38 41.76
N GLN A 528 54.79 -40.91 42.51
CA GLN A 528 54.58 -40.24 43.80
C GLN A 528 53.85 -38.91 43.63
N SER A 529 54.24 -38.08 42.66
CA SER A 529 53.59 -36.78 42.40
C SER A 529 52.09 -36.89 42.03
N ARG A 530 51.66 -38.03 41.50
CA ARG A 530 50.26 -38.32 41.17
C ARG A 530 49.44 -38.81 42.37
N ARG A 531 50.07 -39.45 43.37
CA ARG A 531 49.38 -39.92 44.59
C ARG A 531 49.00 -38.78 45.53
N ASP A 532 49.82 -37.73 45.58
CA ASP A 532 49.62 -36.61 46.52
C ASP A 532 48.54 -35.60 46.09
N LYS A 533 47.94 -35.76 44.90
CA LYS A 533 46.88 -34.86 44.39
C LYS A 533 45.45 -35.39 44.56
N ALA A 534 45.24 -36.51 45.25
CA ALA A 534 43.91 -37.07 45.47
C ALA A 534 43.25 -36.52 46.76
N SER A 535 42.71 -35.31 46.70
CA SER A 535 41.75 -34.78 47.69
C SER A 535 40.28 -35.02 47.24
N PRO A 536 39.32 -35.14 48.17
CA PRO A 536 38.20 -36.07 48.02
C PRO A 536 36.99 -35.56 47.22
N ARG A 537 36.35 -36.52 46.53
CA ARG A 537 35.13 -36.38 45.72
C ARG A 537 33.96 -35.76 46.51
N ARG A 538 33.35 -34.70 45.96
CA ARG A 538 32.07 -34.13 46.39
C ARG A 538 30.91 -34.93 45.77
N SER A 539 29.97 -35.37 46.59
CA SER A 539 28.84 -36.25 46.24
C SER A 539 27.64 -35.51 45.60
N PRO A 540 26.69 -36.24 44.94
CA PRO A 540 25.56 -35.63 44.23
C PRO A 540 24.41 -35.27 45.17
N ARG A 541 23.92 -34.03 45.08
CA ARG A 541 22.82 -33.50 45.90
C ARG A 541 21.47 -34.11 45.47
N LYS A 542 20.88 -34.95 46.33
CA LYS A 542 19.48 -35.38 46.23
C LYS A 542 18.53 -34.35 46.87
N ARG A 543 17.39 -34.24 46.21
CA ARG A 543 16.10 -33.59 46.54
C ARG A 543 15.66 -33.87 47.99
N ALA A 544 15.20 -32.84 48.70
CA ALA A 544 14.51 -32.97 49.99
C ALA A 544 13.14 -32.28 49.91
N GLN A 545 12.10 -33.09 50.13
CA GLN A 545 10.75 -32.66 50.54
C GLN A 545 10.81 -31.96 51.90
N LYS A 546 9.88 -31.04 52.15
CA LYS A 546 9.56 -30.59 53.51
C LYS A 546 8.06 -30.81 53.73
N ARG A 547 7.75 -31.69 54.69
CA ARG A 547 6.41 -31.94 55.25
C ARG A 547 6.09 -30.95 56.37
N SER A 548 4.80 -30.89 56.67
CA SER A 548 3.99 -30.08 57.57
C SER A 548 4.21 -30.21 59.09
N ALA A 549 3.70 -29.19 59.79
CA ALA A 549 2.93 -29.19 61.06
C ALA A 549 3.60 -28.78 62.40
N GLY A 550 2.83 -27.97 63.16
CA GLY A 550 3.00 -27.49 64.55
C GLY A 550 2.45 -26.04 64.65
N SER A 551 1.16 -25.78 64.96
CA SER A 551 0.40 -25.84 66.24
C SER A 551 0.55 -24.59 67.12
N ASP A 552 -0.62 -24.07 67.55
CA ASP A 552 -0.92 -23.27 68.74
C ASP A 552 -0.14 -21.96 69.01
N GLU A 553 -0.76 -20.82 68.69
CA GLU A 553 -1.37 -19.85 69.64
C GLU A 553 -2.06 -18.70 68.88
#